data_AF-A0A1K1PTU6-F1
#
_entry.id   AF-A0A1K1PTU6-F1
#
_cell.length_a   1.000
_cell.length_b   1.000
_cell.length_c   1.000
_cell.angle_alpha   90.00
_cell.angle_beta   90.00
_cell.angle_gamma   90.00
#
_symmetry.space_group_name_H-M   'P 1'
#
loop_
_entity.id
_entity.type
_entity.pdbx_description
1 polymer ?
#
loop_
_entity_poly.entity_id
_entity_poly.type
_entity_poly.pdbx_seq_one_letter_code
_entity_poly.pdbx_strand_id
1 'polypeptide(L)' 'MISPYTAGALVLVALIVFGPSKLPEIGKALGKGIKEFKSGVVDEAKKPEDTQMMNVTEQPKELPKAEDQTKQ' A
#
# COMPACT_ATOMS: atom_id res chain seq x y z
N MET A 1 -16.29 15.56 20.49
CA MET A 1 -15.15 15.03 19.71
C MET A 1 -15.10 13.53 19.94
N ILE A 2 -15.15 12.73 18.88
CA ILE A 2 -15.13 11.26 19.01
C ILE A 2 -13.70 10.87 19.37
N SER A 3 -13.49 10.44 20.62
CA SER A 3 -12.16 10.00 21.06
C SER A 3 -11.76 8.72 20.32
N PRO A 4 -10.47 8.58 19.94
CA PRO A 4 -9.96 7.43 19.16
C PRO A 4 -10.23 6.07 19.83
N TYR A 5 -10.48 6.07 21.15
CA TYR A 5 -10.94 4.91 21.92
C TYR A 5 -12.19 4.23 21.35
N THR A 6 -13.12 4.98 20.75
CA THR A 6 -14.36 4.41 20.19
C THR A 6 -14.08 3.50 19.00
N ALA A 7 -13.20 3.92 18.09
CA ALA A 7 -12.80 3.10 16.94
C ALA A 7 -12.03 1.86 17.39
N GLY A 8 -11.15 1.99 18.41
CA GLY A 8 -10.42 0.86 18.99
C GLY A 8 -11.35 -0.19 19.64
N ALA A 9 -12.37 0.25 20.36
CA ALA A 9 -13.34 -0.65 21.00
C ALA A 9 -14.15 -1.47 19.98
N LEU A 10 -14.57 -0.86 18.87
CA LEU A 10 -15.29 -1.58 17.80
C LEU A 10 -14.42 -2.65 17.15
N VAL A 11 -13.16 -2.32 16.86
CA VAL A 11 -12.20 -3.29 16.31
C VAL A 11 -11.97 -4.42 17.31
N LEU A 12 -11.85 -4.12 18.61
CA LEU A 12 -11.66 -5.14 19.63
C LEU A 12 -12.86 -6.10 19.72
N VAL A 13 -14.09 -5.60 19.67
CA VAL A 13 -15.30 -6.45 19.66
C VAL A 13 -15.36 -7.29 18.37
N ALA A 14 -15.10 -6.69 17.21
CA ALA A 14 -15.05 -7.41 15.94
C ALA A 14 -13.97 -8.51 15.96
N LEU A 15 -12.83 -8.25 16.59
CA LEU A 15 -11.74 -9.21 16.76
C LEU A 15 -12.11 -10.37 17.68
N ILE A 16 -12.96 -10.17 18.68
CA ILE A 16 -13.44 -11.28 19.53
C ILE A 16 -14.41 -12.18 18.76
N VAL A 17 -15.30 -11.60 17.95
CA VAL A 17 -16.28 -12.36 17.16
C VAL A 17 -15.62 -13.07 15.98
N PHE A 18 -14.81 -12.34 15.21
CA PHE A 18 -14.18 -12.86 14.00
C PHE A 18 -12.81 -13.51 14.25
N GLY A 19 -12.11 -13.14 15.31
CA GLY A 19 -10.74 -13.57 15.57
C GLY A 19 -9.68 -12.73 14.82
N PRO A 20 -8.51 -12.44 15.42
CA PRO A 20 -7.45 -11.66 14.77
C PRO A 20 -6.84 -12.35 13.55
N SER A 21 -6.95 -13.67 13.44
CA SER A 21 -6.49 -14.43 12.28
C SER A 21 -7.41 -14.29 11.06
N LYS A 22 -8.67 -13.86 11.23
CA LYS A 22 -9.62 -13.74 10.11
C LYS A 22 -9.56 -12.41 9.37
N LEU A 23 -9.21 -11.32 10.05
CA LEU A 23 -8.96 -10.04 9.39
C LEU A 23 -7.89 -10.10 8.28
N PRO A 24 -6.69 -10.68 8.49
CA PRO A 24 -5.68 -10.78 7.43
C PRO A 24 -6.09 -11.75 6.31
N GLU A 25 -6.87 -12.79 6.62
CA GLU A 25 -7.40 -13.74 5.62
C GLU A 25 -8.39 -13.03 4.68
N ILE A 26 -9.36 -12.32 5.23
CA ILE A 26 -10.34 -11.52 4.48
C ILE A 26 -9.64 -10.39 3.71
N GLY A 27 -8.69 -9.69 4.34
CA GLY A 27 -7.92 -8.63 3.70
C GLY A 27 -7.10 -9.10 2.50
N LYS A 28 -6.51 -10.31 2.56
CA LYS A 28 -5.80 -10.91 1.40
C LYS A 28 -6.75 -11.25 0.26
N ALA A 29 -7.93 -11.80 0.55
CA ALA A 29 -8.92 -12.14 -0.46
C ALA A 29 -9.48 -10.87 -1.13
N LEU A 30 -9.90 -9.89 -0.34
CA LEU A 30 -10.39 -8.59 -0.83
C LEU A 30 -9.29 -7.83 -1.58
N GLY A 31 -8.05 -7.86 -1.09
CA GLY A 31 -6.92 -7.19 -1.74
C GLY A 31 -6.64 -7.74 -3.14
N LYS A 32 -6.75 -9.06 -3.34
CA LYS A 32 -6.66 -9.67 -4.68
C LYS A 32 -7.80 -9.20 -5.59
N GLY A 33 -9.04 -9.24 -5.09
CA GLY A 33 -10.21 -8.77 -5.85
C GLY A 33 -10.14 -7.30 -6.23
N ILE A 34 -9.72 -6.42 -5.31
CA ILE A 34 -9.53 -4.99 -5.58
C ILE A 34 -8.40 -4.77 -6.58
N LYS A 35 -7.31 -5.54 -6.52
CA LYS A 35 -6.21 -5.46 -7.50
C LYS A 35 -6.69 -5.85 -8.90
N GLU A 36 -7.41 -6.95 -9.03
CA GLU A 36 -7.97 -7.41 -10.31
C GLU A 36 -9.03 -6.43 -10.83
N PHE A 37 -9.91 -5.92 -9.97
CA PHE A 37 -10.88 -4.90 -10.31
C PHE A 37 -10.20 -3.62 -10.81
N LYS A 38 -9.17 -3.14 -10.09
CA LYS A 38 -8.41 -1.96 -10.50
C LYS A 38 -7.68 -2.19 -11.81
N SER A 39 -7.06 -3.36 -12.00
CA SER A 39 -6.41 -3.71 -13.27
C SER A 39 -7.41 -3.74 -14.43
N GLY A 40 -8.57 -4.39 -14.27
CA GLY A 40 -9.60 -4.44 -15.31
C GLY A 40 -10.19 -3.07 -15.65
N VAL A 41 -10.45 -2.23 -14.64
CA VAL A 41 -10.94 -0.86 -14.86
C VAL A 41 -9.87 0.03 -15.51
N VAL A 42 -8.59 -0.14 -15.14
CA VAL A 42 -7.49 0.60 -15.75
C VAL A 42 -7.23 0.16 -17.20
N ASP A 43 -7.33 -1.13 -17.50
CA ASP A 43 -7.23 -1.66 -18.87
C ASP A 43 -8.37 -1.14 -19.76
N GLU A 44 -9.61 -1.14 -19.26
CA GLU A 44 -10.77 -0.58 -19.98
C GLU A 44 -10.63 0.95 -20.17
N ALA A 45 -10.05 1.65 -19.18
CA ALA A 45 -9.78 3.09 -19.28
C ALA A 45 -8.56 3.43 -20.15
N LYS A 46 -7.62 2.49 -20.35
CA LYS A 46 -6.47 2.63 -21.23
C LYS A 46 -6.78 2.07 -22.62
N LYS A 47 -7.49 2.85 -23.43
CA LYS A 47 -7.20 2.88 -24.88
C LYS A 47 -5.73 3.31 -25.07
N PRO A 48 -5.04 2.77 -26.09
CA PRO A 48 -3.63 2.45 -26.00
C PRO A 48 -2.78 3.70 -26.18
N GLU A 49 -2.20 4.20 -25.09
CA GLU A 49 -0.87 4.82 -25.14
C GLU A 49 -0.07 4.34 -23.91
N ASP A 50 0.87 3.46 -24.23
CA ASP A 50 2.17 3.22 -23.61
C ASP A 50 2.33 3.67 -22.14
N THR A 51 2.23 2.74 -21.19
CA THR A 51 3.01 2.85 -19.94
C THR A 51 3.13 1.48 -19.29
N GLN A 52 4.09 0.69 -19.76
CA GLN A 52 4.76 -0.28 -18.90
C GLN A 52 5.71 0.50 -17.98
N MET A 53 5.22 0.95 -16.81
CA MET A 53 6.10 1.41 -15.74
C MET A 53 5.56 0.89 -14.40
N MET A 54 5.97 -0.32 -14.05
CA MET A 54 6.11 -0.73 -12.65
C MET A 54 7.58 -1.04 -12.39
N ASN A 55 8.35 0.01 -12.08
CA ASN A 55 9.44 -0.09 -11.12
C ASN A 55 9.59 1.25 -10.41
N VAL A 56 8.86 1.43 -9.29
CA VAL A 56 9.23 2.40 -8.26
C VAL A 56 9.61 1.58 -7.04
N THR A 57 10.81 1.00 -7.06
CA THR A 57 11.62 0.91 -5.86
C THR A 57 12.60 2.07 -5.92
N GLU A 58 12.12 3.24 -5.52
CA GLU A 58 12.98 4.30 -5.01
C GLU A 58 12.57 4.51 -3.55
N GLN A 59 13.30 3.87 -2.63
CA GLN A 59 13.56 4.51 -1.36
C GLN A 59 15.05 4.88 -1.29
N PRO A 60 15.35 6.19 -1.18
CA PRO A 60 16.64 6.82 -1.40
C PRO A 60 17.67 6.51 -0.31
N LYS A 61 18.93 6.32 -0.73
CA LYS A 61 20.08 6.34 0.18
C LYS A 61 21.35 6.98 -0.39
N GLU A 62 21.25 7.71 -1.48
CA GLU A 62 22.33 8.63 -1.85
C GLU A 62 22.09 9.97 -1.15
N LEU A 63 22.65 10.08 0.06
CA LEU A 63 23.06 11.37 0.61
C LEU A 63 24.30 11.80 -0.20
N PRO A 64 24.25 12.89 -0.99
CA PRO A 64 25.45 13.56 -1.43
C PRO A 64 26.00 14.32 -0.23
N LYS A 65 27.01 13.76 0.43
CA LYS A 65 27.91 14.55 1.28
C LYS A 65 29.30 13.93 1.30
N ALA A 66 30.29 14.80 1.08
CA ALA A 66 31.72 14.55 0.93
C ALA A 66 32.07 13.97 -0.46
N GLU A 67 32.17 14.77 -1.53
CA GLU A 67 33.27 15.73 -1.76
C GLU A 67 34.63 15.14 -1.37
N ASP A 68 35.11 14.20 -2.19
CA ASP A 68 36.53 13.89 -2.32
C ASP A 68 36.99 14.32 -3.71
N GLN A 69 37.59 15.51 -3.81
CA GLN A 69 38.70 15.76 -4.73
C GLN A 69 39.67 16.73 -4.07
N THR A 70 40.75 16.15 -3.54
CA THR A 70 42.12 16.67 -3.68
C THR A 70 42.26 17.53 -4.94
N LYS A 71 42.89 18.71 -4.80
CA LYS A 71 43.91 19.30 -5.70
C LYS A 71 43.85 20.83 -5.71
N GLN A 72 44.50 21.45 -4.72
CA GLN A 72 45.60 22.40 -4.89
C GLN A 72 46.33 22.61 -3.57
#